data_AF-F3ZCA8-F1
#
_entry.id   AF-F3ZCA8-F1
#
_cell.length_a   1.000
_cell.length_b   1.000
_cell.length_c   1.000
_cell.angle_alpha   90.00
_cell.angle_beta   90.00
_cell.angle_gamma   90.00
#
_symmetry.space_group_name_H-M   'P 1'
#
loop_
_entity.id
_entity.type
_entity.pdbx_description
1 polymer ?
#
loop_
_entity_poly.entity_id
_entity_poly.type
_entity_poly.pdbx_seq_one_letter_code
_entity_poly.pdbx_strand_id
1 'polypeptide(L)'
;MLRFDLPGHGGAAAYPADSVGALTDRLVQTLESAGIRHFGYAGCAFGGAIGIDLALRHPQRLASLALVATAPRFGTADEHRQRGVVVRTNGLDTVARTSPERWFTPGFATAQPAITDWAVQMVRTTDPGCYIAACEALATFDTSAVLDRVTTPTLVVVGAEDSLTEPGQARTLVAGISDARLALVPGAAHLAPVEQPSAVTDLLVRHFSTSWSPQAALPVAAAPSAAPPLAAPRPEIAPYQGTTGADGGADTRTAGMRLRREVLGDAHVDAALAATDEFTEDFDDLLTRHAWGEVWQRPGLDRRHRACIALGALAAAGHFEQFAVHVRGALRSGLTPAEIKEALLQIGVHCGLATAERAFQVAREVVREETSPRK
;
A
#
# COMPACT_ATOMS: atom_id res chain seq x y z
N MET A 1 -24.23 -23.69 -4.21
CA MET A 1 -23.19 -22.78 -3.70
C MET A 1 -22.54 -23.44 -2.51
N LEU A 2 -21.23 -23.70 -2.56
CA LEU A 2 -20.45 -24.18 -1.41
C LEU A 2 -19.83 -22.97 -0.73
N ARG A 3 -19.88 -22.91 0.60
CA ARG A 3 -19.13 -21.96 1.43
C ARG A 3 -18.30 -22.76 2.41
N PHE A 4 -17.14 -22.24 2.76
CA PHE A 4 -16.22 -22.87 3.70
C PHE A 4 -15.55 -21.78 4.53
N ASP A 5 -15.18 -22.12 5.76
CA ASP A 5 -14.36 -21.26 6.59
C ASP A 5 -12.88 -21.59 6.37
N LEU A 6 -12.03 -20.56 6.34
CA LEU A 6 -10.59 -20.75 6.33
C LEU A 6 -10.14 -21.38 7.66
N PRO A 7 -8.99 -22.09 7.68
CA PRO A 7 -8.45 -22.64 8.93
C PRO A 7 -8.41 -21.59 10.05
N GLY A 8 -8.93 -21.96 11.23
CA GLY A 8 -9.01 -21.08 12.40
C GLY A 8 -10.03 -19.94 12.30
N HIS A 9 -10.87 -19.88 11.27
CA HIS A 9 -11.96 -18.90 11.11
C HIS A 9 -13.31 -19.60 11.25
N GLY A 10 -14.36 -18.88 11.67
CA GLY A 10 -15.76 -19.34 11.61
C GLY A 10 -16.12 -20.62 12.39
N GLY A 11 -15.20 -21.15 13.19
CA GLY A 11 -15.33 -22.44 13.88
C GLY A 11 -14.60 -23.61 13.22
N ALA A 12 -13.95 -23.40 12.06
CA ALA A 12 -13.04 -24.38 11.49
C ALA A 12 -11.83 -24.61 12.39
N ALA A 13 -11.37 -25.87 12.44
CA ALA A 13 -10.19 -26.24 13.19
C ALA A 13 -8.96 -25.40 12.78
N ALA A 14 -8.18 -25.01 13.78
CA ALA A 14 -7.01 -24.17 13.60
C ALA A 14 -5.85 -24.97 13.00
N TYR A 15 -5.52 -24.66 11.74
CA TYR A 15 -4.35 -25.16 11.05
C TYR A 15 -3.65 -23.99 10.36
N PRO A 16 -2.62 -23.38 10.98
CA PRO A 16 -1.90 -22.26 10.39
C PRO A 16 -1.34 -22.60 9.00
N ALA A 17 -1.47 -21.67 8.06
CA ALA A 17 -0.93 -21.77 6.71
C ALA A 17 -0.29 -20.42 6.35
N ASP A 18 1.01 -20.45 6.08
CA ASP A 18 1.89 -19.29 5.92
C ASP A 18 2.06 -18.86 4.46
N SER A 19 1.35 -19.48 3.53
CA SER A 19 1.30 -19.11 2.13
C SER A 19 -0.10 -19.26 1.56
N VAL A 20 -0.43 -18.44 0.57
CA VAL A 20 -1.68 -18.56 -0.20
C VAL A 20 -1.74 -19.93 -0.89
N GLY A 21 -0.61 -20.43 -1.39
CA GLY A 21 -0.53 -21.75 -2.02
C GLY A 21 -0.95 -22.90 -1.10
N ALA A 22 -0.57 -22.87 0.18
CA ALA A 22 -0.99 -23.88 1.15
C ALA A 22 -2.50 -23.84 1.43
N LEU A 23 -3.12 -22.65 1.39
CA LEU A 23 -4.58 -22.50 1.50
C LEU A 23 -5.30 -23.00 0.24
N THR A 24 -4.75 -22.72 -0.94
CA THR A 24 -5.24 -23.25 -2.22
C THR A 24 -5.20 -24.77 -2.25
N ASP A 25 -4.10 -25.39 -1.83
CA ASP A 25 -3.96 -26.85 -1.81
C ASP A 25 -5.03 -27.50 -0.91
N ARG A 26 -5.29 -26.91 0.26
CA ARG A 26 -6.35 -27.36 1.18
C ARG A 26 -7.74 -27.21 0.59
N LEU A 27 -8.00 -26.10 -0.10
CA LEU A 27 -9.27 -25.89 -0.79
C LEU A 27 -9.47 -26.96 -1.88
N VAL A 28 -8.46 -27.21 -2.70
CA VAL A 28 -8.51 -28.23 -3.75
C VAL A 28 -8.77 -29.62 -3.16
N GLN A 29 -8.07 -29.99 -2.08
CA GLN A 29 -8.30 -31.26 -1.38
C GLN A 29 -9.72 -31.39 -0.82
N THR A 30 -10.26 -30.30 -0.27
CA THR A 30 -11.64 -30.26 0.25
C THR A 30 -12.65 -30.47 -0.88
N LEU A 31 -12.46 -29.80 -2.01
CA LEU A 31 -13.31 -29.92 -3.19
C LEU A 31 -13.24 -31.31 -3.81
N GLU A 32 -12.05 -31.92 -3.85
CA GLU A 32 -11.87 -33.30 -4.33
C GLU A 32 -12.57 -34.31 -3.45
N SER A 33 -12.46 -34.16 -2.13
CA SER A 33 -13.18 -35.00 -1.15
C SER A 33 -14.70 -34.88 -1.29
N ALA A 34 -15.18 -33.71 -1.73
CA ALA A 34 -16.59 -33.45 -2.03
C ALA A 34 -17.01 -33.87 -3.46
N GLY A 35 -16.10 -34.41 -4.27
CA GLY A 35 -16.36 -34.81 -5.66
C GLY A 35 -16.52 -33.66 -6.66
N ILE A 36 -16.14 -32.42 -6.27
CA ILE A 36 -16.31 -31.21 -7.08
C ILE A 36 -15.08 -31.00 -7.97
N ARG A 37 -15.23 -31.29 -9.27
CA ARG A 37 -14.12 -31.25 -10.23
C ARG A 37 -14.06 -29.97 -11.07
N HIS A 38 -15.17 -29.29 -11.30
CA HIS A 38 -15.21 -28.06 -12.09
C HIS A 38 -16.26 -27.11 -11.51
N PHE A 39 -15.91 -25.83 -11.32
CA PHE A 39 -16.73 -24.88 -10.57
C PHE A 39 -16.41 -23.42 -10.94
N GLY A 40 -17.35 -22.51 -10.68
CA GLY A 40 -17.06 -21.08 -10.59
C GLY A 40 -16.54 -20.73 -9.19
N TYR A 41 -15.59 -19.81 -9.08
CA TYR A 41 -15.03 -19.37 -7.80
C TYR A 41 -15.27 -17.87 -7.58
N ALA A 42 -15.72 -17.50 -6.37
CA ALA A 42 -15.79 -16.11 -5.94
C ALA A 42 -15.03 -15.96 -4.62
N GLY A 43 -14.09 -15.03 -4.56
CA GLY A 43 -13.27 -14.76 -3.39
C GLY A 43 -13.21 -13.28 -3.05
N CYS A 44 -13.39 -12.95 -1.77
CA CYS A 44 -13.26 -11.59 -1.25
C CYS A 44 -11.94 -11.41 -0.50
N ALA A 45 -11.20 -10.35 -0.76
CA ALA A 45 -9.93 -10.02 -0.11
C ALA A 45 -8.95 -11.20 -0.11
N PHE A 46 -8.67 -11.78 1.06
CA PHE A 46 -7.78 -12.93 1.15
C PHE A 46 -8.28 -14.15 0.36
N GLY A 47 -9.60 -14.33 0.24
CA GLY A 47 -10.19 -15.31 -0.66
C GLY A 47 -9.94 -14.98 -2.13
N GLY A 48 -9.84 -13.71 -2.50
CA GLY A 48 -9.44 -13.28 -3.83
C GLY A 48 -8.00 -13.71 -4.17
N ALA A 49 -7.08 -13.59 -3.21
CA ALA A 49 -5.70 -14.09 -3.36
C ALA A 49 -5.66 -15.60 -3.63
N ILE A 50 -6.44 -16.38 -2.87
CA ILE A 50 -6.62 -17.83 -3.10
C ILE A 50 -7.20 -18.08 -4.50
N GLY A 51 -8.16 -17.27 -4.95
CA GLY A 51 -8.74 -17.37 -6.30
C GLY A 51 -7.73 -17.14 -7.42
N ILE A 52 -6.83 -16.16 -7.27
CA ILE A 52 -5.76 -15.90 -8.24
C ILE A 52 -4.78 -17.09 -8.29
N ASP A 53 -4.31 -17.56 -7.12
CA ASP A 53 -3.40 -18.71 -7.05
C ASP A 53 -4.04 -19.99 -7.63
N LEU A 54 -5.34 -20.20 -7.34
CA LEU A 54 -6.12 -21.30 -7.90
C LEU A 54 -6.20 -21.22 -9.42
N ALA A 55 -6.39 -20.03 -10.00
CA ALA A 55 -6.42 -19.86 -11.46
C ALA A 55 -5.04 -20.04 -12.11
N LEU A 56 -3.96 -19.70 -11.41
CA LEU A 56 -2.59 -19.90 -11.88
C LEU A 56 -2.16 -21.39 -11.83
N ARG A 57 -2.58 -22.14 -10.82
CA ARG A 57 -2.14 -23.51 -10.55
C ARG A 57 -3.12 -24.58 -11.05
N HIS A 58 -4.41 -24.27 -11.08
CA HIS A 58 -5.48 -25.21 -11.42
C HIS A 58 -6.53 -24.60 -12.37
N PRO A 59 -6.14 -23.92 -13.47
CA PRO A 59 -7.08 -23.24 -14.37
C PRO A 59 -8.18 -24.16 -14.93
N GLN A 60 -7.86 -25.44 -15.16
CA GLN A 60 -8.79 -26.47 -15.65
C GLN A 60 -9.97 -26.75 -14.70
N ARG A 61 -9.85 -26.37 -13.42
CA ARG A 61 -10.91 -26.56 -12.41
C ARG A 61 -11.92 -25.39 -12.43
N LEU A 62 -11.56 -24.25 -13.03
CA LEU A 62 -12.35 -23.03 -12.97
C LEU A 62 -13.14 -22.78 -14.25
N ALA A 63 -14.46 -22.68 -14.12
CA ALA A 63 -15.34 -22.21 -15.18
C ALA A 63 -15.27 -20.68 -15.34
N SER A 64 -15.15 -19.97 -14.21
CA SER A 64 -15.12 -18.51 -14.12
C SER A 64 -14.63 -18.09 -12.74
N LEU A 65 -14.10 -16.87 -12.64
CA LEU A 65 -13.45 -16.32 -11.45
C LEU A 65 -14.01 -14.94 -11.11
N ALA A 66 -14.50 -14.75 -9.90
CA ALA A 66 -14.84 -13.44 -9.36
C ALA A 66 -13.88 -13.05 -8.23
N LEU A 67 -13.18 -11.94 -8.44
CA LEU A 67 -12.21 -11.34 -7.53
C LEU A 67 -12.83 -10.10 -6.91
N VAL A 68 -13.18 -10.14 -5.63
CA VAL A 68 -13.86 -9.05 -4.92
C VAL A 68 -12.91 -8.41 -3.91
N ALA A 69 -12.76 -7.09 -3.95
CA ALA A 69 -11.96 -6.31 -2.99
C ALA A 69 -10.60 -6.98 -2.70
N THR A 70 -9.85 -7.28 -3.76
CA THR A 70 -8.57 -7.99 -3.71
C THR A 70 -7.54 -7.27 -4.57
N ALA A 71 -6.28 -7.64 -4.41
CA ALA A 71 -5.16 -7.04 -5.11
C ALA A 71 -4.19 -8.13 -5.62
N PRO A 72 -3.33 -7.81 -6.61
CA PRO A 72 -2.25 -8.72 -7.03
C PRO A 72 -1.13 -8.82 -5.98
N ARG A 73 -1.06 -7.84 -5.06
CA ARG A 73 -0.21 -7.80 -3.87
C ARG A 73 -0.90 -6.96 -2.81
N PHE A 74 -0.72 -7.29 -1.53
CA PHE A 74 -1.30 -6.56 -0.42
C PHE A 74 -0.21 -5.79 0.32
N GLY A 75 -0.29 -4.45 0.31
CA GLY A 75 0.64 -3.57 1.02
C GLY A 75 2.12 -3.94 0.83
N THR A 76 2.87 -3.86 1.93
CA THR A 76 4.25 -4.33 2.02
C THR A 76 4.37 -5.55 2.94
N ALA A 77 5.41 -6.35 2.71
CA ALA A 77 5.70 -7.51 3.56
C ALA A 77 5.90 -7.12 5.03
N ASP A 78 6.55 -5.98 5.28
CA ASP A 78 6.85 -5.51 6.63
C ASP A 78 5.59 -5.09 7.38
N GLU A 79 4.64 -4.41 6.75
CA GLU A 79 3.33 -4.06 7.36
C GLU A 79 2.58 -5.32 7.81
N HIS A 80 2.57 -6.35 6.97
CA HIS A 80 1.92 -7.62 7.28
C HIS A 80 2.62 -8.35 8.43
N ARG A 81 3.95 -8.43 8.42
CA ARG A 81 4.72 -9.05 9.51
C ARG A 81 4.59 -8.28 10.82
N GLN A 82 4.60 -6.96 10.78
CA GLN A 82 4.36 -6.11 11.94
C GLN A 82 2.97 -6.34 12.53
N ARG A 83 1.94 -6.46 11.70
CA ARG A 83 0.59 -6.84 12.15
C ARG A 83 0.57 -8.21 12.82
N GLY A 84 1.32 -9.18 12.28
CA GLY A 84 1.52 -10.49 12.92
C GLY A 84 2.18 -10.40 14.30
N VAL A 85 3.20 -9.54 14.46
CA VAL A 85 3.84 -9.27 15.76
C VAL A 85 2.86 -8.66 16.75
N VAL A 86 2.07 -7.67 16.33
CA VAL A 86 1.03 -7.05 17.17
C VAL A 86 0.03 -8.10 17.67
N VAL A 87 -0.44 -8.99 16.80
CA VAL A 87 -1.38 -10.04 17.20
C VAL A 87 -0.74 -11.07 18.13
N ARG A 88 0.53 -11.40 17.92
CA ARG A 88 1.26 -12.30 18.82
C ARG A 88 1.36 -11.75 20.23
N THR A 89 1.59 -10.45 20.37
CA THR A 89 1.79 -9.79 21.67
C THR A 89 0.48 -9.44 22.35
N ASN A 90 -0.50 -8.93 21.60
CA ASN A 90 -1.70 -8.30 22.15
C ASN A 90 -3.00 -9.09 21.87
N GLY A 91 -2.89 -10.24 21.19
CA GLY A 91 -4.06 -10.95 20.66
C GLY A 91 -4.77 -10.16 19.56
N LEU A 92 -6.02 -10.56 19.27
CA LEU A 92 -6.79 -10.00 18.16
C LEU A 92 -7.63 -8.78 18.51
N ASP A 93 -7.80 -8.44 19.79
CA ASP A 93 -8.80 -7.43 20.20
C ASP A 93 -8.55 -6.05 19.59
N THR A 94 -7.30 -5.58 19.63
CA THR A 94 -6.91 -4.30 19.03
C THR A 94 -7.20 -4.26 17.54
N VAL A 95 -6.89 -5.35 16.84
CA VAL A 95 -7.13 -5.42 15.40
C VAL A 95 -8.62 -5.52 15.11
N ALA A 96 -9.36 -6.30 15.88
CA ALA A 96 -10.79 -6.49 15.71
C ALA A 96 -11.57 -5.19 15.89
N ARG A 97 -11.29 -4.42 16.95
CA ARG A 97 -11.95 -3.13 17.22
C ARG A 97 -11.78 -2.12 16.08
N THR A 98 -10.66 -2.17 15.38
CA THR A 98 -10.30 -1.22 14.31
C THR A 98 -10.61 -1.76 12.90
N SER A 99 -11.09 -3.00 12.78
CA SER A 99 -11.45 -3.57 11.47
C SER A 99 -12.61 -2.84 10.78
N PRO A 100 -13.71 -2.46 11.47
CA PRO A 100 -14.84 -1.82 10.80
C PRO A 100 -14.47 -0.52 10.07
N GLU A 101 -13.59 0.30 10.65
CA GLU A 101 -13.13 1.57 10.05
C GLU A 101 -12.43 1.38 8.71
N ARG A 102 -11.86 0.19 8.47
CA ARG A 102 -11.18 -0.17 7.22
C ARG A 102 -12.08 -0.97 6.28
N TRP A 103 -13.14 -1.57 6.80
CA TRP A 103 -13.99 -2.49 6.05
C TRP A 103 -15.24 -1.85 5.48
N PHE A 104 -15.73 -0.79 6.12
CA PHE A 104 -16.99 -0.14 5.79
C PHE A 104 -16.79 1.37 5.59
N THR A 105 -17.64 1.95 4.77
CA THR A 105 -17.79 3.40 4.65
C THR A 105 -18.24 4.00 6.00
N PRO A 106 -17.85 5.25 6.33
CA PRO A 106 -18.29 5.90 7.57
C PRO A 106 -19.83 5.97 7.70
N GLY A 107 -20.52 6.20 6.57
CA GLY A 107 -21.98 6.24 6.51
C GLY A 107 -22.62 4.91 6.87
N PHE A 108 -22.14 3.80 6.28
CA PHE A 108 -22.65 2.47 6.61
C PHE A 108 -22.32 2.07 8.05
N ALA A 109 -21.08 2.32 8.50
CA ALA A 109 -20.66 1.97 9.86
C ALA A 109 -21.53 2.67 10.92
N THR A 110 -21.93 3.92 10.67
CA THR A 110 -22.85 4.67 11.54
C THR A 110 -24.28 4.12 11.46
N ALA A 111 -24.74 3.76 10.27
CA ALA A 111 -26.11 3.30 10.05
C ALA A 111 -26.36 1.84 10.47
N GLN A 112 -25.31 1.01 10.52
CA GLN A 112 -25.42 -0.44 10.72
C GLN A 112 -24.51 -0.96 11.86
N PRO A 113 -24.68 -0.47 13.11
CA PRO A 113 -23.82 -0.84 14.24
C PRO A 113 -23.85 -2.34 14.56
N ALA A 114 -24.99 -3.02 14.35
CA ALA A 114 -25.06 -4.47 14.56
C ALA A 114 -24.17 -5.27 13.59
N ILE A 115 -23.99 -4.78 12.37
CA ILE A 115 -23.13 -5.42 11.35
C ILE A 115 -21.66 -5.14 11.67
N THR A 116 -21.32 -3.92 12.09
CA THR A 116 -19.95 -3.60 12.48
C THR A 116 -19.54 -4.36 13.75
N ASP A 117 -20.44 -4.51 14.73
CA ASP A 117 -20.22 -5.34 15.92
C ASP A 117 -20.03 -6.82 15.55
N TRP A 118 -20.83 -7.35 14.62
CA TRP A 118 -20.62 -8.69 14.08
C TRP A 118 -19.24 -8.84 13.44
N ALA A 119 -18.79 -7.86 12.66
CA ALA A 119 -17.47 -7.87 12.03
C ALA A 119 -16.34 -7.86 13.07
N VAL A 120 -16.49 -7.08 14.15
CA VAL A 120 -15.56 -7.10 15.29
C VAL A 120 -15.52 -8.49 15.90
N GLN A 121 -16.67 -9.10 16.20
CA GLN A 121 -16.72 -10.43 16.81
C GLN A 121 -16.12 -11.51 15.90
N MET A 122 -16.40 -11.46 14.60
CA MET A 122 -15.82 -12.36 13.61
C MET A 122 -14.29 -12.35 13.70
N VAL A 123 -13.65 -11.17 13.75
CA VAL A 123 -12.19 -11.06 13.88
C VAL A 123 -11.72 -11.52 15.26
N ARG A 124 -12.42 -11.17 16.33
CA ARG A 124 -12.06 -11.58 17.71
C ARG A 124 -12.02 -13.09 17.89
N THR A 125 -12.93 -13.81 17.23
CA THR A 125 -13.06 -15.26 17.37
C THR A 125 -12.15 -16.07 16.45
N THR A 126 -11.38 -15.42 15.57
CA THR A 126 -10.37 -16.11 14.76
C THR A 126 -9.24 -16.64 15.64
N ASP A 127 -8.70 -17.81 15.30
CA ASP A 127 -7.50 -18.34 15.95
C ASP A 127 -6.28 -17.40 15.70
N PRO A 128 -5.61 -16.91 16.75
CA PRO A 128 -4.48 -15.99 16.59
C PRO A 128 -3.33 -16.57 15.77
N GLY A 129 -3.05 -17.87 15.88
CA GLY A 129 -1.98 -18.54 15.13
C GLY A 129 -2.28 -18.56 13.64
N CYS A 130 -3.51 -18.93 13.26
CA CYS A 130 -3.98 -18.88 11.88
C CYS A 130 -3.98 -17.45 11.32
N TYR A 131 -4.35 -16.46 12.13
CA TYR A 131 -4.32 -15.06 11.69
C TYR A 131 -2.90 -14.55 11.44
N ILE A 132 -1.95 -14.88 12.31
CA ILE A 132 -0.53 -14.54 12.14
C ILE A 132 0.01 -15.21 10.87
N ALA A 133 -0.33 -16.48 10.64
CA ALA A 133 0.09 -17.18 9.43
C ALA A 133 -0.53 -16.57 8.16
N ALA A 134 -1.80 -16.13 8.22
CA ALA A 134 -2.42 -15.38 7.12
C ALA A 134 -1.70 -14.04 6.84
N CYS A 135 -1.17 -13.38 7.88
CA CYS A 135 -0.33 -12.20 7.68
C CYS A 135 0.96 -12.55 6.93
N GLU A 136 1.65 -13.64 7.28
CA GLU A 136 2.84 -14.08 6.53
C GLU A 136 2.50 -14.51 5.09
N ALA A 137 1.36 -15.15 4.89
CA ALA A 137 0.87 -15.52 3.56
C ALA A 137 0.67 -14.30 2.67
N LEU A 138 0.09 -13.22 3.22
CA LEU A 138 -0.07 -11.95 2.50
C LEU A 138 1.27 -11.22 2.31
N ALA A 139 2.19 -11.32 3.26
CA ALA A 139 3.52 -10.70 3.17
C ALA A 139 4.36 -11.24 2.00
N THR A 140 4.12 -12.49 1.60
CA THR A 140 4.85 -13.17 0.51
C THR A 140 4.06 -13.24 -0.80
N PHE A 141 2.77 -12.88 -0.78
CA PHE A 141 1.90 -12.95 -1.95
C PHE A 141 2.11 -11.76 -2.89
N ASP A 142 2.70 -12.02 -4.06
CA ASP A 142 2.75 -11.06 -5.18
C ASP A 142 2.61 -11.81 -6.51
N THR A 143 1.48 -11.58 -7.19
CA THR A 143 1.21 -12.17 -8.51
C THR A 143 1.31 -11.15 -9.63
N SER A 144 1.75 -9.92 -9.35
CA SER A 144 1.73 -8.79 -10.30
C SER A 144 2.47 -9.09 -11.61
N ALA A 145 3.55 -9.88 -11.53
CA ALA A 145 4.38 -10.24 -12.67
C ALA A 145 3.85 -11.42 -13.51
N VAL A 146 2.79 -12.10 -13.06
CA VAL A 146 2.31 -13.35 -13.67
C VAL A 146 0.81 -13.36 -13.94
N LEU A 147 0.14 -12.21 -13.85
CA LEU A 147 -1.31 -12.09 -14.08
C LEU A 147 -1.72 -12.49 -15.50
N ASP A 148 -0.82 -12.34 -16.47
CA ASP A 148 -1.01 -12.71 -17.89
C ASP A 148 -1.23 -14.22 -18.08
N ARG A 149 -0.82 -15.04 -17.11
CA ARG A 149 -1.04 -16.49 -17.09
C ARG A 149 -2.44 -16.88 -16.62
N VAL A 150 -3.22 -15.95 -16.07
CA VAL A 150 -4.61 -16.21 -15.70
C VAL A 150 -5.48 -16.15 -16.96
N THR A 151 -5.94 -17.32 -17.43
CA THR A 151 -6.77 -17.43 -18.63
C THR A 151 -8.26 -17.60 -18.34
N THR A 152 -8.64 -17.76 -17.07
CA THR A 152 -10.03 -17.93 -16.66
C THR A 152 -10.81 -16.63 -16.85
N PRO A 153 -12.04 -16.67 -17.42
CA PRO A 153 -12.90 -15.50 -17.49
C PRO A 153 -13.10 -14.89 -16.10
N THR A 154 -12.71 -13.63 -15.93
CA THR A 154 -12.56 -13.00 -14.61
C THR A 154 -13.44 -11.74 -14.49
N LEU A 155 -14.24 -11.67 -13.43
CA LEU A 155 -14.85 -10.43 -12.97
C LEU A 155 -14.07 -9.89 -11.77
N VAL A 156 -13.62 -8.64 -11.84
CA VAL A 156 -13.02 -7.92 -10.72
C VAL A 156 -14.03 -6.91 -10.19
N VAL A 157 -14.40 -7.03 -8.91
CA VAL A 157 -15.34 -6.14 -8.23
C VAL A 157 -14.62 -5.40 -7.11
N VAL A 158 -14.76 -4.08 -7.03
CA VAL A 158 -14.14 -3.28 -5.96
C VAL A 158 -15.10 -2.18 -5.50
N GLY A 159 -15.11 -1.90 -4.20
CA GLY A 159 -15.79 -0.71 -3.67
C GLY A 159 -15.10 0.56 -4.14
N ALA A 160 -15.88 1.57 -4.51
CA ALA A 160 -15.33 2.86 -4.95
C ALA A 160 -14.56 3.60 -3.84
N GLU A 161 -14.85 3.27 -2.58
CA GLU A 161 -14.26 3.87 -1.37
C GLU A 161 -13.32 2.88 -0.64
N ASP A 162 -12.96 1.77 -1.27
CA ASP A 162 -12.02 0.81 -0.70
C ASP A 162 -10.62 1.44 -0.59
N SER A 163 -10.09 1.49 0.64
CA SER A 163 -8.74 1.99 0.95
C SER A 163 -7.74 0.88 1.27
N LEU A 164 -8.18 -0.37 1.39
CA LEU A 164 -7.32 -1.52 1.65
C LEU A 164 -6.82 -2.14 0.34
N THR A 165 -7.73 -2.33 -0.60
CA THR A 165 -7.45 -2.87 -1.93
C THR A 165 -7.97 -1.91 -2.98
N GLU A 166 -7.42 -0.70 -2.91
CA GLU A 166 -7.85 0.48 -3.67
C GLU A 166 -8.23 0.19 -5.13
N PRO A 167 -9.14 0.97 -5.74
CA PRO A 167 -9.51 0.81 -7.15
C PRO A 167 -8.33 0.74 -8.13
N GLY A 168 -7.18 1.34 -7.80
CA GLY A 168 -5.94 1.21 -8.59
C GLY A 168 -5.46 -0.25 -8.70
N GLN A 169 -5.54 -1.03 -7.61
CA GLN A 169 -5.17 -2.45 -7.60
C GLN A 169 -6.11 -3.29 -8.47
N ALA A 170 -7.41 -3.01 -8.41
CA ALA A 170 -8.39 -3.66 -9.27
C ALA A 170 -8.14 -3.38 -10.76
N ARG A 171 -7.71 -2.15 -11.11
CA ARG A 171 -7.30 -1.82 -12.48
C ARG A 171 -6.04 -2.57 -12.90
N THR A 172 -5.08 -2.76 -12.00
CA THR A 172 -3.89 -3.60 -12.25
C THR A 172 -4.28 -5.05 -12.55
N LEU A 173 -5.21 -5.64 -11.79
CA LEU A 173 -5.73 -6.98 -12.07
C LEU A 173 -6.33 -7.07 -13.47
N VAL A 174 -7.20 -6.13 -13.83
CA VAL A 174 -7.88 -6.12 -15.14
C VAL A 174 -6.93 -5.86 -16.29
N ALA A 175 -5.88 -5.06 -16.08
CA ALA A 175 -4.85 -4.83 -17.10
C ALA A 175 -3.93 -6.05 -17.29
N GLY A 176 -3.71 -6.84 -16.23
CA GLY A 176 -2.85 -8.02 -16.27
C GLY A 176 -3.54 -9.30 -16.77
N ILE A 177 -4.85 -9.42 -16.57
CA ILE A 177 -5.62 -10.64 -16.90
C ILE A 177 -6.33 -10.43 -18.24
N SER A 178 -6.09 -11.32 -19.21
CA SER A 178 -6.54 -11.10 -20.61
C SER A 178 -8.06 -11.09 -20.81
N ASP A 179 -8.82 -11.89 -20.06
CA ASP A 179 -10.29 -11.91 -20.09
C ASP A 179 -10.85 -11.44 -18.74
N ALA A 180 -10.53 -10.20 -18.37
CA ALA A 180 -11.02 -9.58 -17.15
C ALA A 180 -11.91 -8.37 -17.39
N ARG A 181 -12.92 -8.19 -16.53
CA ARG A 181 -13.80 -7.03 -16.52
C ARG A 181 -13.82 -6.38 -15.14
N LEU A 182 -13.86 -5.05 -15.11
CA LEU A 182 -13.95 -4.28 -13.87
C LEU A 182 -15.40 -3.88 -13.58
N ALA A 183 -15.81 -4.03 -12.33
CA ALA A 183 -17.00 -3.41 -11.77
C ALA A 183 -16.62 -2.60 -10.51
N LEU A 184 -16.84 -1.29 -10.57
CA LEU A 184 -16.75 -0.41 -9.40
C LEU A 184 -18.14 -0.30 -8.76
N VAL A 185 -18.20 -0.47 -7.44
CA VAL A 185 -19.43 -0.41 -6.65
C VAL A 185 -19.47 0.91 -5.86
N PRO A 186 -20.30 1.89 -6.25
CA PRO A 186 -20.42 3.16 -5.52
C PRO A 186 -21.02 2.94 -4.12
N GLY A 187 -20.66 3.80 -3.16
CA GLY A 187 -21.18 3.71 -1.79
C GLY A 187 -20.74 2.42 -1.08
N ALA A 188 -19.58 1.89 -1.45
CA ALA A 188 -18.99 0.71 -0.86
C ALA A 188 -17.47 0.88 -0.67
N ALA A 189 -16.98 0.42 0.49
CA ALA A 189 -15.58 0.26 0.84
C ALA A 189 -15.15 -1.20 0.59
N HIS A 190 -14.32 -1.76 1.47
CA HIS A 190 -13.69 -3.06 1.28
C HIS A 190 -14.68 -4.23 1.30
N LEU A 191 -15.64 -4.25 2.24
CA LEU A 191 -16.69 -5.28 2.29
C LEU A 191 -17.90 -4.90 1.43
N ALA A 192 -17.65 -4.61 0.15
CA ALA A 192 -18.70 -4.28 -0.83
C ALA A 192 -19.87 -5.29 -0.88
N PRO A 193 -19.66 -6.63 -0.75
CA PRO A 193 -20.77 -7.58 -0.68
C PRO A 193 -21.72 -7.38 0.50
N VAL A 194 -21.25 -6.73 1.58
CA VAL A 194 -22.04 -6.46 2.79
C VAL A 194 -22.76 -5.12 2.68
N GLU A 195 -22.09 -4.09 2.15
CA GLU A 195 -22.66 -2.74 2.04
C GLU A 195 -23.65 -2.59 0.88
N GLN A 196 -23.35 -3.25 -0.24
CA GLN A 196 -24.15 -3.18 -1.48
C GLN A 196 -24.52 -4.59 -1.97
N PRO A 197 -25.23 -5.40 -1.14
CA PRO A 197 -25.45 -6.82 -1.41
C PRO A 197 -26.19 -7.08 -2.71
N SER A 198 -27.21 -6.27 -3.05
CA SER A 198 -27.98 -6.43 -4.29
C SER A 198 -27.11 -6.17 -5.52
N ALA A 199 -26.36 -5.06 -5.53
CA ALA A 199 -25.50 -4.70 -6.66
C ALA A 199 -24.40 -5.74 -6.90
N VAL A 200 -23.75 -6.20 -5.83
CA VAL A 200 -22.72 -7.25 -5.94
C VAL A 200 -23.33 -8.58 -6.38
N THR A 201 -24.50 -8.96 -5.85
CA THR A 201 -25.19 -10.19 -6.25
C THR A 201 -25.54 -10.19 -7.73
N ASP A 202 -26.08 -9.09 -8.26
CA ASP A 202 -26.43 -8.97 -9.67
C ASP A 202 -25.20 -9.11 -10.58
N LEU A 203 -24.08 -8.50 -10.20
CA LEU A 203 -22.80 -8.63 -10.90
C LEU A 203 -22.31 -10.09 -10.94
N LEU A 204 -22.32 -10.76 -9.78
CA LEU A 204 -21.88 -12.15 -9.66
C LEU A 204 -22.79 -13.10 -10.46
N VAL A 205 -24.11 -12.99 -10.28
CA VAL A 205 -25.09 -13.80 -11.00
C VAL A 205 -24.93 -13.62 -12.50
N ARG A 206 -24.81 -12.39 -12.99
CA ARG A 206 -24.59 -12.12 -14.41
C ARG A 206 -23.32 -12.78 -14.91
N HIS A 207 -22.19 -12.59 -14.21
CA HIS A 207 -20.91 -13.15 -14.61
C HIS A 207 -20.96 -14.68 -14.70
N PHE A 208 -21.36 -15.36 -13.62
CA PHE A 208 -21.41 -16.81 -13.58
C PHE A 208 -22.43 -17.41 -14.56
N SER A 209 -23.55 -16.72 -14.82
CA SER A 209 -24.55 -17.21 -15.78
C SER A 209 -24.08 -17.09 -17.23
N THR A 210 -23.29 -16.06 -17.57
CA THR A 210 -22.78 -15.87 -18.94
C THR A 210 -21.53 -16.68 -19.25
N SER A 211 -20.72 -16.98 -18.24
CA SER A 211 -19.47 -17.73 -18.40
C SER A 211 -19.66 -19.25 -18.25
N TRP A 212 -20.83 -19.69 -17.82
CA TRP A 212 -21.14 -21.11 -17.67
C TRP A 212 -21.55 -21.74 -19.01
N SER A 213 -20.72 -22.64 -19.54
CA SER A 213 -21.10 -23.55 -20.61
C SER A 213 -21.18 -24.99 -20.06
N PRO A 214 -22.34 -25.68 -20.16
CA PRO A 214 -22.46 -27.10 -19.78
C PRO A 214 -21.61 -28.04 -20.67
N GLN A 215 -21.03 -27.52 -21.75
CA GLN A 215 -20.38 -28.27 -22.83
C GLN A 215 -18.86 -28.07 -22.91
N ALA A 216 -18.20 -27.57 -21.86
CA ALA A 216 -16.74 -27.46 -21.83
C ALA A 216 -16.06 -28.85 -21.69
N ALA A 217 -16.23 -29.70 -22.70
CA ALA A 217 -15.26 -30.74 -23.01
C ALA A 217 -13.94 -30.05 -23.38
N LEU A 218 -12.85 -30.53 -22.79
CA LEU A 218 -11.49 -30.03 -22.97
C LEU A 218 -11.18 -29.77 -24.46
N PRO A 219 -10.89 -28.53 -24.89
CA PRO A 219 -10.35 -28.32 -26.22
C PRO A 219 -8.88 -28.78 -26.21
N VAL A 220 -8.56 -29.72 -27.10
CA VAL A 220 -7.19 -30.03 -27.48
C VAL A 220 -6.54 -28.75 -28.03
N ALA A 221 -5.35 -28.43 -27.55
CA ALA A 221 -4.63 -27.20 -27.86
C ALA A 221 -4.58 -26.93 -29.38
N ALA A 222 -5.08 -25.78 -29.80
CA ALA A 222 -4.85 -25.26 -31.14
C ALA A 222 -3.44 -24.65 -31.22
N ALA A 223 -2.76 -24.88 -32.34
CA ALA A 223 -1.41 -24.40 -32.63
C ALA A 223 -1.31 -22.87 -32.53
N PRO A 224 -0.14 -22.32 -32.13
CA PRO A 224 -0.01 -20.90 -31.84
C PRO A 224 -0.19 -20.05 -33.11
N SER A 225 -1.14 -19.12 -33.05
CA SER A 225 -1.27 -18.03 -34.02
C SER A 225 -0.19 -16.97 -33.75
N ALA A 226 0.35 -16.40 -34.83
CA ALA A 226 1.50 -15.50 -34.81
C ALA A 226 1.33 -14.32 -33.84
N ALA A 227 2.41 -14.03 -33.10
CA ALA A 227 2.46 -12.99 -32.07
C ALA A 227 2.18 -11.59 -32.66
N PRO A 228 1.44 -10.72 -31.94
CA PRO A 228 1.31 -9.31 -32.29
C PRO A 228 2.66 -8.57 -32.12
N PRO A 229 2.88 -7.45 -32.83
CA PRO A 229 4.16 -6.75 -32.78
C PRO A 229 4.47 -6.26 -31.36
N LEU A 230 5.72 -6.50 -30.95
CA LEU A 230 6.27 -6.12 -29.64
C LEU A 230 5.94 -4.67 -29.29
N ALA A 231 5.33 -4.47 -28.12
CA ALA A 231 5.13 -3.15 -27.53
C ALA A 231 6.46 -2.41 -27.38
N ALA A 232 6.41 -1.08 -27.48
CA ALA A 232 7.56 -0.20 -27.39
C ALA A 232 8.45 -0.53 -26.17
N PRO A 233 9.80 -0.41 -26.30
CA PRO A 233 10.71 -0.80 -25.23
C PRO A 233 10.40 -0.01 -23.95
N ARG A 234 10.10 -0.76 -22.88
CA ARG A 234 10.05 -0.18 -21.52
C ARG A 234 11.45 0.40 -21.22
N PRO A 235 11.55 1.61 -20.64
CA PRO A 235 12.85 2.15 -20.26
C PRO A 235 13.54 1.18 -19.31
N GLU A 236 14.75 0.77 -19.67
CA GLU A 236 15.58 -0.12 -18.87
C GLU A 236 15.89 0.59 -17.54
N ILE A 237 15.52 -0.05 -16.43
CA ILE A 237 15.84 0.46 -15.10
C ILE A 237 17.33 0.27 -14.90
N ALA A 238 18.08 1.36 -14.73
CA ALA A 238 19.50 1.30 -14.47
C ALA A 238 19.77 0.41 -13.25
N PRO A 239 20.72 -0.55 -13.33
CA PRO A 239 21.05 -1.40 -12.20
C PRO A 239 21.51 -0.55 -11.02
N TYR A 240 21.09 -0.92 -9.81
CA TYR A 240 21.50 -0.24 -8.59
C TYR A 240 23.03 -0.26 -8.49
N GLN A 241 23.65 0.92 -8.57
CA GLN A 241 25.07 1.08 -8.27
C GLN A 241 25.20 1.40 -6.78
N GLY A 242 25.78 0.47 -6.03
CA GLY A 242 25.99 0.63 -4.59
C GLY A 242 26.69 1.94 -4.26
N THR A 243 26.18 2.65 -3.26
CA THR A 243 26.85 3.86 -2.74
C THR A 243 27.73 3.44 -1.57
N THR A 244 29.05 3.49 -1.75
CA THR A 244 30.01 3.34 -0.65
C THR A 244 29.74 4.43 0.39
N GLY A 245 29.58 4.03 1.66
CA GLY A 245 29.35 4.97 2.75
C GLY A 245 30.52 5.95 2.90
N ALA A 246 30.24 7.17 3.35
CA ALA A 246 31.29 8.10 3.74
C ALA A 246 31.99 7.53 4.99
N ASP A 247 33.31 7.35 4.95
CA ASP A 247 34.11 6.89 6.09
C ASP A 247 34.03 7.92 7.23
N GLY A 248 33.50 7.48 8.38
CA GLY A 248 33.29 8.32 9.56
C GLY A 248 34.59 8.61 10.31
N GLY A 249 35.12 9.83 10.15
CA GLY A 249 36.19 10.41 10.97
C GLY A 249 35.89 11.88 11.30
N ALA A 250 36.76 12.54 12.08
CA ALA A 250 36.61 13.93 12.55
C ALA A 250 36.31 14.99 11.46
N ASP A 251 36.50 14.64 10.18
CA ASP A 251 36.14 15.43 9.00
C ASP A 251 34.61 15.60 8.83
N THR A 252 33.78 14.67 9.32
CA THR A 252 32.32 14.70 9.15
C THR A 252 31.64 15.83 9.93
N ARG A 253 32.12 16.21 11.11
CA ARG A 253 31.57 17.36 11.87
C ARG A 253 31.84 18.67 11.13
N THR A 254 33.06 18.85 10.63
CA THR A 254 33.47 20.07 9.91
C THR A 254 32.74 20.20 8.58
N ALA A 255 32.65 19.10 7.81
CA ALA A 255 31.89 19.06 6.57
C ALA A 255 30.38 19.26 6.84
N GLY A 256 29.84 18.64 7.89
CA GLY A 256 28.46 18.80 8.31
C GLY A 256 28.11 20.22 8.73
N MET A 257 28.96 20.88 9.51
CA MET A 257 28.78 22.28 9.90
C MET A 257 28.75 23.21 8.68
N ARG A 258 29.65 22.97 7.71
CA ARG A 258 29.67 23.73 6.44
C ARG A 258 28.36 23.56 5.68
N LEU A 259 27.91 22.32 5.48
CA LEU A 259 26.68 22.05 4.74
C LEU A 259 25.44 22.56 5.49
N ARG A 260 25.38 22.41 6.82
CA ARG A 260 24.32 22.96 7.68
C ARG A 260 24.20 24.47 7.47
N ARG A 261 25.32 25.18 7.36
CA ARG A 261 25.35 26.63 7.07
C ARG A 261 24.93 26.97 5.65
N GLU A 262 25.39 26.22 4.66
CA GLU A 262 24.98 26.42 3.27
C GLU A 262 23.46 26.25 3.08
N VAL A 263 22.86 25.27 3.77
CA VAL A 263 21.43 25.00 3.67
C VAL A 263 20.61 25.89 4.61
N LEU A 264 20.91 25.95 5.90
CA LEU A 264 20.08 26.68 6.88
C LEU A 264 20.44 28.16 7.00
N GLY A 265 21.69 28.51 6.69
CA GLY A 265 22.23 29.86 6.80
C GLY A 265 23.05 30.14 8.04
N ASP A 266 24.10 30.95 7.88
CA ASP A 266 24.99 31.34 8.97
C ASP A 266 24.24 31.96 10.16
N ALA A 267 23.38 32.95 9.92
CA ALA A 267 22.65 33.60 11.01
C ALA A 267 21.75 32.63 11.83
N HIS A 268 21.16 31.62 11.18
CA HIS A 268 20.35 30.61 11.88
C HIS A 268 21.24 29.64 12.66
N VAL A 269 22.34 29.19 12.06
CA VAL A 269 23.28 28.28 12.70
C VAL A 269 24.00 28.96 13.87
N ASP A 270 24.39 30.22 13.74
CA ASP A 270 25.01 31.00 14.81
C ASP A 270 24.05 31.22 15.98
N ALA A 271 22.78 31.54 15.70
CA ALA A 271 21.75 31.67 16.73
C ALA A 271 21.50 30.34 17.46
N ALA A 272 21.49 29.22 16.73
CA ALA A 272 21.35 27.89 17.33
C ALA A 272 22.53 27.56 18.24
N LEU A 273 23.78 27.75 17.76
CA LEU A 273 24.99 27.49 18.55
C LEU A 273 25.12 28.39 19.78
N ALA A 274 24.67 29.64 19.70
CA ALA A 274 24.67 30.55 20.83
C ALA A 274 23.61 30.19 21.89
N ALA A 275 22.57 29.45 21.51
CA ALA A 275 21.53 28.95 22.40
C ALA A 275 21.85 27.56 22.97
N THR A 276 22.88 26.87 22.45
CA THR A 276 23.34 25.57 22.96
C THR A 276 23.94 25.74 24.37
N ASP A 277 23.57 24.83 25.26
CA ASP A 277 24.08 24.70 26.63
C ASP A 277 24.60 23.28 26.89
N GLU A 278 25.13 23.02 28.09
CA GLU A 278 25.66 21.70 28.49
C GLU A 278 24.62 20.58 28.34
N PHE A 279 23.33 20.89 28.39
CA PHE A 279 22.25 19.92 28.23
C PHE A 279 21.96 19.56 26.77
N THR A 280 22.21 20.48 25.83
CA THR A 280 21.84 20.34 24.41
C THR A 280 23.03 20.08 23.48
N GLU A 281 24.26 20.27 23.96
CA GLU A 281 25.50 20.17 23.17
C GLU A 281 25.66 18.82 22.44
N ASP A 282 25.45 17.70 23.15
CA ASP A 282 25.59 16.36 22.57
C ASP A 282 24.60 16.11 21.42
N PHE A 283 23.39 16.66 21.54
CA PHE A 283 22.37 16.53 20.51
C PHE A 283 22.68 17.40 19.29
N ASP A 284 23.16 18.63 19.50
CA ASP A 284 23.60 19.52 18.42
C ASP A 284 24.81 18.97 17.67
N ASP A 285 25.75 18.32 18.38
CA ASP A 285 26.87 17.60 17.78
C ASP A 285 26.39 16.41 16.94
N LEU A 286 25.51 15.57 17.49
CA LEU A 286 24.94 14.43 16.78
C LEU A 286 24.22 14.88 15.50
N LEU A 287 23.36 15.90 15.59
CA LEU A 287 22.62 16.43 14.46
C LEU A 287 23.57 16.97 13.39
N THR A 288 24.61 17.70 13.80
CA THR A 288 25.61 18.26 12.88
C THR A 288 26.40 17.16 12.16
N ARG A 289 26.88 16.15 12.88
CA ARG A 289 27.65 15.04 12.29
C ARG A 289 26.78 14.12 11.44
N HIS A 290 25.64 13.70 11.95
CA HIS A 290 24.86 12.65 11.32
C HIS A 290 23.95 13.17 10.21
N ALA A 291 23.14 14.20 10.49
CA ALA A 291 22.22 14.73 9.48
C ALA A 291 23.02 15.42 8.36
N TRP A 292 23.92 16.33 8.72
CA TRP A 292 24.63 17.17 7.73
C TRP A 292 25.97 16.60 7.29
N GLY A 293 26.71 15.96 8.20
CA GLY A 293 28.02 15.37 7.91
C GLY A 293 27.94 14.08 7.08
N GLU A 294 26.83 13.34 7.19
CA GLU A 294 26.65 12.06 6.51
C GLU A 294 25.48 12.09 5.53
N VAL A 295 24.23 12.12 6.01
CA VAL A 295 23.04 11.82 5.18
C VAL A 295 22.84 12.83 4.06
N TRP A 296 22.97 14.13 4.35
CA TRP A 296 22.82 15.19 3.36
C TRP A 296 23.98 15.27 2.35
N GLN A 297 25.13 14.70 2.66
CA GLN A 297 26.31 14.65 1.77
C GLN A 297 26.35 13.42 0.88
N ARG A 298 25.50 12.41 1.13
CA ARG A 298 25.52 11.18 0.32
C ARG A 298 25.34 11.49 -1.17
N PRO A 299 26.04 10.76 -2.06
CA PRO A 299 25.75 10.82 -3.48
C PRO A 299 24.37 10.17 -3.75
N GLY A 300 23.74 10.53 -4.86
CA GLY A 300 22.49 9.91 -5.35
C GLY A 300 21.27 10.83 -5.41
N LEU A 301 21.21 11.87 -4.57
CA LEU A 301 20.22 12.94 -4.68
C LEU A 301 20.91 14.30 -4.56
N ASP A 302 20.57 15.23 -5.45
CA ASP A 302 21.02 16.61 -5.32
C ASP A 302 20.29 17.34 -4.17
N ARG A 303 20.77 18.55 -3.85
CA ARG A 303 20.23 19.36 -2.75
C ARG A 303 18.78 19.77 -2.98
N ARG A 304 18.37 19.96 -4.24
CA ARG A 304 17.01 20.39 -4.58
C ARG A 304 16.01 19.28 -4.27
N HIS A 305 16.32 18.06 -4.68
CA HIS A 305 15.49 16.88 -4.38
C HIS A 305 15.43 16.60 -2.88
N ARG A 306 16.56 16.72 -2.16
CA ARG A 306 16.60 16.56 -0.71
C ARG A 306 15.74 17.60 0.02
N ALA A 307 15.75 18.84 -0.44
CA ALA A 307 14.90 19.89 0.11
C ALA A 307 13.40 19.57 -0.08
N CYS A 308 12.98 19.10 -1.27
CA CYS A 308 11.60 18.65 -1.49
C CYS A 308 11.18 17.54 -0.52
N ILE A 309 12.05 16.54 -0.32
CA ILE A 309 11.79 15.43 0.60
C ILE A 309 11.66 15.92 2.05
N ALA A 310 12.57 16.78 2.49
CA ALA A 310 12.54 17.35 3.83
C ALA A 310 11.26 18.15 4.09
N LEU A 311 10.83 18.99 3.13
CA LEU A 311 9.58 19.74 3.21
C LEU A 311 8.37 18.80 3.33
N GLY A 312 8.30 17.76 2.50
CA GLY A 312 7.23 16.77 2.57
C GLY A 312 7.18 16.04 3.92
N ALA A 313 8.32 15.56 4.40
CA ALA A 313 8.41 14.83 5.67
C ALA A 313 8.03 15.70 6.88
N LEU A 314 8.54 16.93 6.94
CA LEU A 314 8.26 17.85 8.04
C LEU A 314 6.80 18.31 8.05
N ALA A 315 6.20 18.54 6.88
CA ALA A 315 4.79 18.86 6.79
C ALA A 315 3.91 17.67 7.20
N ALA A 316 4.21 16.46 6.72
CA ALA A 316 3.49 15.25 7.09
C ALA A 316 3.53 14.96 8.60
N ALA A 317 4.66 15.26 9.24
CA ALA A 317 4.84 15.12 10.68
C ALA A 317 4.29 16.31 11.51
N GLY A 318 3.77 17.36 10.86
CA GLY A 318 3.23 18.55 11.53
C GLY A 318 4.28 19.48 12.15
N HIS A 319 5.56 19.34 11.81
CA HIS A 319 6.68 20.09 12.39
C HIS A 319 6.90 21.44 11.68
N PHE A 320 5.92 22.34 11.78
CA PHE A 320 5.89 23.57 10.98
C PHE A 320 6.97 24.62 11.33
N GLU A 321 7.49 24.61 12.56
CA GLU A 321 8.61 25.47 12.95
C GLU A 321 9.89 25.08 12.21
N GLN A 322 10.20 23.77 12.18
CA GLN A 322 11.32 23.25 11.42
C GLN A 322 11.07 23.29 9.91
N PHE A 323 9.82 23.12 9.48
CA PHE A 323 9.43 23.31 8.08
C PHE A 323 9.81 24.70 7.57
N ALA A 324 9.56 25.77 8.35
CA ALA A 324 9.92 27.14 7.97
C ALA A 324 11.43 27.29 7.71
N VAL A 325 12.25 26.67 8.57
CA VAL A 325 13.72 26.63 8.43
C VAL A 325 14.11 25.93 7.13
N HIS A 326 13.46 24.82 6.79
CA HIS A 326 13.71 24.08 5.56
C HIS A 326 13.15 24.73 4.29
N VAL A 327 12.09 25.55 4.36
CA VAL A 327 11.64 26.37 3.22
C VAL A 327 12.72 27.38 2.84
N ARG A 328 13.30 28.05 3.84
CA ARG A 328 14.43 28.98 3.64
C ARG A 328 15.63 28.25 3.05
N GLY A 329 15.94 27.05 3.53
CA GLY A 329 17.02 26.25 2.97
C GLY A 329 16.77 25.68 1.59
N ALA A 330 15.51 25.43 1.23
CA ALA A 330 15.12 25.03 -0.12
C ALA A 330 15.41 26.14 -1.14
N LEU A 331 15.08 27.40 -0.81
CA LEU A 331 15.39 28.57 -1.64
C LEU A 331 16.91 28.70 -1.87
N ARG A 332 17.71 28.57 -0.83
CA ARG A 332 19.20 28.61 -0.92
C ARG A 332 19.78 27.44 -1.70
N SER A 333 19.13 26.28 -1.62
CA SER A 333 19.48 25.10 -2.40
C SER A 333 19.06 25.21 -3.88
N GLY A 334 18.44 26.34 -4.27
CA GLY A 334 18.13 26.69 -5.64
C GLY A 334 16.70 26.40 -6.07
N LEU A 335 15.79 26.05 -5.16
CA LEU A 335 14.36 25.98 -5.51
C LEU A 335 13.79 27.39 -5.68
N THR A 336 12.93 27.54 -6.66
CA THR A 336 12.12 28.75 -6.84
C THR A 336 10.86 28.70 -5.97
N PRO A 337 10.24 29.85 -5.64
CA PRO A 337 8.93 29.87 -5.00
C PRO A 337 7.85 29.09 -5.76
N ALA A 338 7.94 29.04 -7.09
CA ALA A 338 7.04 28.27 -7.93
C ALA A 338 7.22 26.75 -7.70
N GLU A 339 8.46 26.26 -7.66
CA GLU A 339 8.76 24.86 -7.39
C GLU A 339 8.39 24.44 -5.96
N ILE A 340 8.59 25.33 -4.98
CA ILE A 340 8.12 25.10 -3.61
C ILE A 340 6.59 24.99 -3.60
N LYS A 341 5.87 25.89 -4.29
CA LYS A 341 4.41 25.80 -4.44
C LYS A 341 3.97 24.45 -5.02
N GLU A 342 4.62 23.95 -6.07
CA GLU A 342 4.31 22.64 -6.64
C GLU A 342 4.52 21.51 -5.63
N ALA A 343 5.58 21.56 -4.81
CA ALA A 343 5.77 20.61 -3.73
C ALA A 343 4.65 20.70 -2.66
N LEU A 344 4.16 21.90 -2.33
CA LEU A 344 3.04 22.06 -1.38
C LEU A 344 1.71 21.53 -1.93
N LEU A 345 1.50 21.60 -3.25
CA LEU A 345 0.33 20.98 -3.88
C LEU A 345 0.39 19.45 -3.75
N GLN A 346 1.57 18.84 -3.91
CA GLN A 346 1.76 17.41 -3.66
C GLN A 346 1.48 17.04 -2.19
N ILE A 347 1.89 17.88 -1.23
CA ILE A 347 1.55 17.69 0.19
C ILE A 347 0.03 17.70 0.40
N GLY A 348 -0.72 18.51 -0.36
CA GLY A 348 -2.20 18.51 -0.29
C GLY A 348 -2.81 17.18 -0.72
N VAL A 349 -2.26 16.57 -1.78
CA VAL A 349 -2.71 15.26 -2.30
C VAL A 349 -2.39 14.14 -1.32
N HIS A 350 -1.18 14.14 -0.74
CA HIS A 350 -0.67 13.00 0.02
C HIS A 350 -0.82 13.12 1.54
N CYS A 351 -0.88 14.33 2.08
CA CYS A 351 -0.92 14.60 3.52
C CYS A 351 -2.20 15.35 3.95
N GLY A 352 -3.10 15.62 3.02
CA GLY A 352 -4.38 16.28 3.26
C GLY A 352 -4.36 17.81 3.14
N LEU A 353 -5.53 18.38 2.82
CA LEU A 353 -5.67 19.81 2.54
C LEU A 353 -5.37 20.70 3.75
N ALA A 354 -5.71 20.27 4.97
CA ALA A 354 -5.43 21.05 6.19
C ALA A 354 -3.92 21.19 6.45
N THR A 355 -3.16 20.11 6.25
CA THR A 355 -1.69 20.10 6.35
C THR A 355 -1.08 21.02 5.30
N ALA A 356 -1.56 20.93 4.05
CA ALA A 356 -1.09 21.79 2.98
C ALA A 356 -1.43 23.26 3.22
N GLU A 357 -2.63 23.58 3.71
CA GLU A 357 -3.01 24.96 4.03
C GLU A 357 -2.04 25.57 5.05
N ARG A 358 -1.71 24.85 6.12
CA ARG A 358 -0.71 25.30 7.09
C ARG A 358 0.68 25.44 6.47
N ALA A 359 1.10 24.49 5.63
CA ALA A 359 2.36 24.56 4.91
C ALA A 359 2.45 25.78 3.98
N PHE A 360 1.36 26.09 3.26
CA PHE A 360 1.23 27.26 2.39
C PHE A 360 1.34 28.57 3.16
N GLN A 361 0.70 28.67 4.34
CA GLN A 361 0.80 29.85 5.20
C GLN A 361 2.25 30.11 5.60
N VAL A 362 2.92 29.09 6.15
CA VAL A 362 4.31 29.19 6.61
C VAL A 362 5.28 29.48 5.46
N ALA A 363 5.14 28.76 4.35
CA ALA A 363 6.01 28.97 3.20
C ALA A 363 5.85 30.36 2.59
N ARG A 364 4.62 30.90 2.55
CA ARG A 364 4.36 32.25 2.04
C ARG A 364 5.04 33.32 2.89
N GLU A 365 5.03 33.17 4.21
CA GLU A 365 5.72 34.08 5.13
C GLU A 365 7.22 34.09 4.86
N VAL A 366 7.84 32.90 4.84
CA VAL A 366 9.28 32.73 4.57
C VAL A 366 9.67 33.26 3.19
N VAL A 367 8.91 32.90 2.14
CA VAL A 367 9.19 33.38 0.77
C VAL A 367 9.11 34.89 0.70
N ARG A 368 8.10 35.52 1.34
CA ARG A 368 7.99 36.98 1.36
C ARG A 368 9.19 37.61 2.06
N GLU A 369 9.63 37.06 3.18
CA GLU A 369 10.81 37.55 3.92
C GLU A 369 12.08 37.46 3.07
N GLU A 370 12.32 36.34 2.38
CA GLU A 370 13.54 36.11 1.61
C GLU A 370 13.54 36.79 0.23
N THR A 371 12.37 37.14 -0.33
CA THR A 371 12.25 37.76 -1.66
C THR A 371 11.93 39.26 -1.63
N SER A 372 11.59 39.83 -0.47
CA SER A 372 11.40 41.26 -0.33
C SER A 372 12.77 41.97 -0.21
N PRO A 373 12.99 43.10 -0.90
CA PRO A 373 14.22 43.86 -0.76
C PRO A 373 14.39 44.32 0.70
N ARG A 374 15.54 44.01 1.31
CA ARG A 374 15.91 44.51 2.64
C ARG A 374 16.03 46.04 2.56
N LYS A 375 15.31 46.76 3.43
CA LYS A 375 15.47 48.20 3.64
C LYS A 375 16.79 48.52 4.31
#